data_AF-A0A5J4R4H4-F1
#
_entry.id   AF-A0A5J4R4H4-F1
#
_cell.length_a   1.000
_cell.length_b   1.000
_cell.length_c   1.000
_cell.angle_alpha   90.00
_cell.angle_beta   90.00
_cell.angle_gamma   90.00
#
_symmetry.space_group_name_H-M   'P 1'
#
loop_
_entity.id
_entity.type
_entity.pdbx_description
1 polymer ?
#
loop_
_entity_poly.entity_id
_entity_poly.type
_entity_poly.pdbx_seq_one_letter_code
_entity_poly.pdbx_strand_id
1 'polypeptide(L)'
;MIITFPIGSCRGRIENMVGYVRCGRQVFRSINDRPFNPKTDAQMRQRTKLANVLSAYRTLSSFVRESYQTRPPSLTAYNMFVKNNLRATDVFLDKREALAKACVVAEFNVSEGSLPPIETKASGDRLVTSLL
;
A
#
# COMPACT_ATOMS: atom_id res chain seq x y z
N MET A 1 -2.55 -33.75 -27.88
CA MET A 1 -3.81 -33.22 -27.31
C MET A 1 -3.84 -31.73 -27.56
N ILE A 2 -4.63 -31.27 -28.53
CA ILE A 2 -4.76 -29.84 -28.87
C ILE A 2 -5.79 -29.26 -27.90
N ILE A 3 -5.36 -28.39 -26.99
CA ILE A 3 -6.25 -27.70 -26.06
C ILE A 3 -6.78 -26.49 -26.81
N THR A 4 -7.99 -26.60 -27.34
CA THR A 4 -8.70 -25.49 -27.97
C THR A 4 -9.00 -24.45 -26.88
N PHE A 5 -8.32 -23.31 -26.90
CA PHE A 5 -8.63 -22.21 -25.99
C PHE A 5 -10.03 -21.69 -26.31
N PRO A 6 -10.90 -21.47 -25.30
CA PRO A 6 -12.21 -20.93 -25.54
C PRO A 6 -12.06 -19.51 -26.11
N ILE A 7 -12.97 -19.16 -27.02
CA ILE A 7 -13.13 -17.81 -27.58
C ILE A 7 -13.48 -16.87 -26.40
N GLY A 8 -12.46 -16.31 -25.73
CA GLY A 8 -12.65 -15.46 -24.55
C GLY A 8 -11.36 -15.17 -23.77
N SER A 9 -11.36 -14.10 -22.96
CA SER A 9 -10.23 -13.79 -22.09
C SER A 9 -10.22 -14.67 -20.84
N CYS A 10 -9.23 -15.55 -20.72
CA CYS A 10 -9.00 -16.35 -19.51
C CYS A 10 -8.14 -15.53 -18.53
N ARG A 11 -8.64 -15.34 -17.31
CA ARG A 11 -7.92 -14.73 -16.18
C ARG A 11 -8.01 -15.67 -14.99
N GLY A 12 -6.87 -16.16 -14.50
CA GLY A 12 -6.86 -17.07 -13.37
C GLY A 12 -5.70 -18.05 -13.39
N ARG A 13 -5.65 -18.90 -12.35
CA ARG A 13 -4.69 -20.00 -12.22
C ARG A 13 -5.32 -21.28 -12.74
N ILE A 14 -4.58 -22.00 -13.58
CA ILE A 14 -4.91 -23.33 -14.07
C ILE A 14 -3.71 -24.20 -13.70
N GLU A 15 -3.85 -25.00 -12.64
CA GLU A 15 -2.77 -25.81 -12.08
C GLU A 15 -1.47 -25.03 -11.86
N ASN A 16 -0.43 -25.31 -12.64
CA ASN A 16 0.90 -24.69 -12.58
C ASN A 16 1.07 -23.53 -13.57
N MET A 17 -0.02 -23.08 -14.20
CA MET A 17 -0.04 -21.99 -15.16
C MET A 17 -0.95 -20.87 -14.68
N VAL A 18 -0.62 -19.63 -15.04
CA VAL A 18 -1.50 -18.48 -14.86
C VAL A 18 -1.74 -17.81 -16.20
N GLY A 19 -3.02 -17.60 -16.52
CA GLY A 19 -3.48 -16.85 -17.67
C GLY A 19 -3.93 -15.45 -17.24
N TYR A 20 -3.50 -14.42 -17.97
CA TYR A 20 -3.98 -13.06 -17.80
C TYR A 20 -3.83 -12.25 -19.09
N VAL A 21 -4.54 -11.13 -19.19
CA VAL A 21 -4.41 -10.21 -20.33
C VAL A 21 -3.40 -9.12 -20.00
N ARG A 22 -2.42 -8.92 -20.87
CA ARG A 22 -1.42 -7.84 -20.79
C ARG A 22 -1.35 -7.13 -22.14
N CYS A 23 -1.60 -5.82 -22.14
CA CYS A 23 -1.57 -4.99 -23.35
C CYS A 23 -2.44 -5.57 -24.49
N GLY A 24 -3.66 -6.01 -24.16
CA GLY A 24 -4.59 -6.61 -25.14
C GLY A 24 -4.24 -8.02 -25.61
N ARG A 25 -3.11 -8.60 -25.18
CA ARG A 25 -2.69 -9.97 -25.50
C ARG A 25 -2.93 -10.91 -24.34
N GLN A 26 -3.38 -12.13 -24.64
CA GLN A 26 -3.49 -13.18 -23.66
C GLN A 26 -2.12 -13.80 -23.39
N VAL A 27 -1.68 -13.76 -22.15
CA VAL A 27 -0.37 -14.28 -21.71
C VAL A 27 -0.62 -15.46 -20.79
N PHE A 28 -0.01 -16.59 -21.15
CA PHE A 28 0.06 -17.78 -20.31
C PHE A 28 1.50 -17.96 -19.86
N ARG A 29 1.70 -18.09 -18.56
CA ARG A 29 3.03 -18.37 -18.00
C ARG A 29 2.95 -19.47 -16.97
N SER A 30 3.99 -20.30 -16.89
CA SER A 30 4.16 -21.19 -15.75
C SER A 30 4.41 -20.39 -14.48
N ILE A 31 3.93 -20.93 -13.37
CA ILE A 31 4.16 -20.37 -12.04
C ILE A 31 5.50 -20.90 -11.56
N ASN A 32 6.38 -19.99 -11.18
CA ASN A 32 7.66 -20.35 -10.61
C ASN A 32 7.50 -20.53 -9.09
N ASP A 33 7.13 -21.74 -8.68
CA ASP A 33 6.94 -22.08 -7.26
C ASP A 33 8.28 -22.20 -6.51
N ARG A 34 9.40 -22.35 -7.23
CA ARG A 34 10.75 -22.49 -6.66
C ARG A 34 11.75 -21.60 -7.40
N PRO A 35 11.76 -20.28 -7.13
CA PRO A 35 12.71 -19.38 -7.77
C PRO A 35 14.15 -19.76 -7.39
N PHE A 36 15.05 -19.77 -8.39
CA PHE A 36 16.46 -20.11 -8.22
C PHE A 36 17.15 -19.25 -7.15
N ASN A 37 16.89 -17.95 -7.17
CA ASN A 37 17.32 -17.02 -6.13
C ASN A 37 16.10 -16.26 -5.56
N PRO A 38 15.62 -16.61 -4.36
CA PRO A 38 14.53 -15.91 -3.69
C PRO A 38 14.97 -14.63 -2.97
N LYS A 39 16.25 -14.26 -3.01
CA LYS A 39 16.85 -13.13 -2.29
C LYS A 39 17.59 -12.18 -3.23
N THR A 40 17.06 -11.95 -4.45
CA THR A 40 17.63 -10.89 -5.30
C THR A 40 17.50 -9.53 -4.61
N ASP A 41 18.38 -8.59 -4.93
CA ASP A 41 18.37 -7.26 -4.31
C ASP A 41 17.02 -6.55 -4.45
N ALA A 42 16.40 -6.64 -5.64
CA ALA A 42 15.07 -6.10 -5.88
C ALA A 42 14.00 -6.74 -4.99
N GLN A 43 14.04 -8.06 -4.80
CA GLN A 43 13.11 -8.76 -3.91
C GLN A 43 13.34 -8.39 -2.44
N MET A 44 14.60 -8.29 -2.00
CA MET A 44 14.94 -7.91 -0.63
C MET A 44 14.58 -6.46 -0.33
N ARG A 45 14.80 -5.53 -1.27
CA ARG A 45 14.32 -4.15 -1.17
C ARG A 45 12.81 -4.09 -1.01
N GLN A 46 12.06 -4.80 -1.86
CA GLN A 46 10.59 -4.83 -1.76
C GLN A 46 10.11 -5.39 -0.42
N ARG A 47 10.74 -6.45 0.09
CA ARG A 47 10.41 -7.02 1.41
C ARG A 47 10.70 -6.03 2.54
N THR A 48 11.81 -5.30 2.46
CA THR A 48 12.20 -4.32 3.48
C THR A 48 11.25 -3.13 3.49
N LYS A 49 10.88 -2.59 2.31
CA LYS A 49 9.85 -1.53 2.20
C LYS A 49 8.55 -1.96 2.87
N LEU A 50 8.07 -3.18 2.55
CA LEU A 50 6.83 -3.70 3.12
C LEU A 50 6.93 -3.88 4.64
N ALA A 51 8.06 -4.39 5.15
CA ALA A 51 8.28 -4.55 6.58
C ALA A 51 8.23 -3.21 7.33
N ASN A 52 8.83 -2.16 6.75
CA ASN A 52 8.83 -0.81 7.34
C ASN A 52 7.42 -0.21 7.39
N VAL A 53 6.67 -0.27 6.29
CA VAL A 53 5.27 0.19 6.25
C VAL A 53 4.41 -0.59 7.25
N LEU A 54 4.60 -1.90 7.36
CA LEU A 54 3.85 -2.71 8.32
C LEU A 54 4.20 -2.37 9.77
N SER A 55 5.46 -2.06 10.05
CA SER A 55 5.90 -1.61 11.38
C SER A 55 5.23 -0.28 11.74
N ALA A 56 5.20 0.69 10.82
CA ALA A 56 4.50 1.96 11.03
C ALA A 56 3.00 1.76 11.25
N TYR A 57 2.37 0.89 10.44
CA TYR A 57 0.95 0.56 10.61
C TYR A 57 0.65 -0.03 11.98
N ARG A 58 1.48 -0.93 12.51
CA ARG A 58 1.27 -1.52 13.84
C ARG A 58 1.18 -0.44 14.92
N THR A 59 2.05 0.55 14.86
CA THR A 59 2.06 1.69 15.79
C THR A 59 0.86 2.62 15.58
N LEU A 60 0.44 2.85 14.34
CA LEU A 60 -0.59 3.82 13.98
C LEU A 60 -1.97 3.20 13.72
N SER A 61 -2.16 1.92 13.99
CA SER A 61 -3.31 1.14 13.53
C SER A 61 -4.65 1.68 14.01
N SER A 62 -4.70 2.25 15.22
CA SER A 62 -5.88 2.91 15.77
C SER A 62 -6.29 4.13 14.94
N PHE A 63 -5.34 4.96 14.55
CA PHE A 63 -5.57 6.15 13.73
C PHE A 63 -5.96 5.79 12.30
N VAL A 64 -5.27 4.80 11.71
CA VAL A 64 -5.44 4.43 10.30
C VAL A 64 -6.84 3.86 9.99
N ARG A 65 -7.54 3.28 10.97
CA ARG A 65 -8.85 2.64 10.72
C ARG A 65 -9.90 3.59 10.14
N GLU A 66 -9.92 4.84 10.61
CA GLU A 66 -10.93 5.85 10.26
C GLU A 66 -10.33 7.02 9.47
N SER A 67 -9.09 6.90 8.99
CA SER A 67 -8.32 8.04 8.48
C SER A 67 -8.51 8.34 6.99
N TYR A 68 -9.14 7.44 6.23
CA TYR A 68 -9.35 7.58 4.79
C TYR A 68 -10.83 7.80 4.49
N GLN A 69 -11.23 9.05 4.33
CA GLN A 69 -12.62 9.47 4.10
C GLN A 69 -13.14 8.93 2.76
N THR A 70 -12.35 9.05 1.70
CA THR A 70 -12.71 8.58 0.35
C THR A 70 -11.91 7.33 0.01
N ARG A 71 -12.61 6.19 -0.11
CA ARG A 71 -11.98 4.92 -0.53
C ARG A 71 -12.92 4.09 -1.39
N PRO A 72 -12.39 3.32 -2.37
CA PRO A 72 -13.19 2.34 -3.10
C PRO A 72 -13.83 1.33 -2.12
N PRO A 73 -15.09 0.88 -2.35
CA PRO A 73 -15.79 -0.03 -1.44
C PRO A 73 -15.05 -1.36 -1.16
N SER A 74 -14.23 -1.81 -2.12
CA SER A 74 -13.45 -3.04 -2.01
C SER A 74 -12.15 -2.90 -1.21
N LEU A 75 -11.76 -1.68 -0.81
CA LEU A 75 -10.50 -1.41 -0.12
C LEU A 75 -10.74 -0.99 1.32
N THR A 76 -9.97 -1.60 2.23
CA THR A 76 -9.88 -1.18 3.63
C THR A 76 -9.00 0.06 3.77
N ALA A 77 -9.13 0.77 4.88
CA ALA A 77 -8.22 1.87 5.22
C ALA A 77 -6.76 1.39 5.32
N TYR A 78 -6.55 0.15 5.81
CA TYR A 78 -5.26 -0.53 5.74
C TYR A 78 -4.73 -0.68 4.31
N ASN A 79 -5.57 -1.11 3.36
CA ASN A 79 -5.16 -1.25 1.96
C ASN A 79 -4.75 0.10 1.37
N MET A 80 -5.45 1.18 1.71
CA MET A 80 -5.10 2.54 1.30
C MET A 80 -3.76 2.98 1.90
N PHE A 81 -3.58 2.80 3.21
CA PHE A 81 -2.33 3.10 3.90
C PHE A 81 -1.14 2.37 3.27
N VAL A 82 -1.23 1.05 3.06
CA VAL A 82 -0.14 0.29 2.45
C VAL A 82 0.11 0.77 1.03
N LYS A 83 -0.94 0.98 0.22
CA LYS A 83 -0.80 1.42 -1.17
C LYS A 83 -0.10 2.77 -1.30
N ASN A 84 -0.48 3.74 -0.46
CA ASN A 84 0.04 5.09 -0.52
C ASN A 84 1.49 5.16 -0.05
N ASN A 85 1.83 4.44 1.03
CA ASN A 85 3.17 4.50 1.62
C ASN A 85 4.18 3.57 0.95
N LEU A 86 3.77 2.42 0.40
CA LEU A 86 4.69 1.50 -0.28
C LEU A 86 5.33 2.11 -1.54
N ARG A 87 4.70 3.14 -2.12
CA ARG A 87 5.22 3.89 -3.28
C ARG A 87 6.13 5.05 -2.88
N ALA A 88 5.91 5.63 -1.70
CA ALA A 88 6.55 6.87 -1.27
C ALA A 88 7.79 6.64 -0.39
N THR A 89 7.81 5.57 0.41
CA THR A 89 8.85 5.38 1.44
C THR A 89 9.98 4.48 0.95
N ASP A 90 11.13 5.09 0.66
CA ASP A 90 12.38 4.41 0.30
C ASP A 90 13.40 4.48 1.46
N VAL A 91 12.95 4.07 2.65
CA VAL A 91 13.82 4.02 3.83
C VAL A 91 14.35 2.61 4.01
N PHE A 92 15.67 2.50 4.12
CA PHE A 92 16.38 1.26 4.39
C PHE A 92 17.39 1.49 5.51
N LEU A 93 17.43 0.55 6.44
CA LEU A 93 18.44 0.52 7.49
C LEU A 93 19.40 -0.62 7.20
N ASP A 94 20.69 -0.36 7.40
CA ASP A 94 21.68 -1.42 7.44
C ASP A 94 21.53 -2.25 8.72
N LYS A 95 22.07 -3.48 8.71
CA LYS A 95 21.96 -4.41 9.84
C LYS A 95 22.47 -3.79 11.15
N ARG A 96 23.52 -2.98 11.08
CA ARG A 96 24.12 -2.30 12.24
C ARG A 96 23.18 -1.25 12.82
N GLU A 97 22.56 -0.46 11.95
CA GLU A 97 21.60 0.59 12.34
C GLU A 97 20.33 -0.01 12.94
N ALA A 98 19.83 -1.10 12.34
CA ALA A 98 18.68 -1.83 12.86
C ALA A 98 18.96 -2.43 14.26
N LEU A 99 20.16 -2.99 14.47
CA LEU A 99 20.60 -3.48 15.79
C LEU A 99 20.72 -2.35 16.82
N ALA A 100 21.20 -1.19 16.39
CA ALA A 100 21.27 0.02 17.21
C ALA A 100 19.90 0.70 17.42
N LYS A 101 18.81 0.15 16.86
CA LYS A 101 17.46 0.75 16.88
C LYS A 101 17.44 2.18 16.35
N ALA A 102 18.20 2.43 15.28
CA ALA A 102 18.23 3.73 14.63
C ALA A 102 16.80 4.15 14.22
N CYS A 103 16.48 5.41 14.46
CA CYS A 103 15.21 6.00 14.07
C CYS A 103 15.43 6.86 12.83
N VAL A 104 14.64 6.62 11.78
CA VAL A 104 14.63 7.45 10.58
C VAL A 104 13.30 8.17 10.54
N VAL A 105 13.35 9.50 10.47
CA VAL A 105 12.17 10.32 10.23
C VAL A 105 11.78 10.16 8.77
N ALA A 106 10.58 9.65 8.54
CA ALA A 106 10.05 9.42 7.21
C ALA A 106 8.62 9.92 7.14
N GLU A 107 8.27 10.47 5.99
CA GLU A 107 6.91 10.93 5.72
C GLU A 107 6.01 9.72 5.47
N PHE A 108 4.96 9.61 6.28
CA PHE A 108 3.89 8.64 6.08
C PHE A 108 2.57 9.37 5.84
N ASN A 109 1.86 8.97 4.79
CA ASN A 109 0.48 9.34 4.58
C ASN A 109 -0.38 8.50 5.55
N VAL A 110 -0.86 9.12 6.61
CA VAL A 110 -1.66 8.46 7.66
C VAL A 110 -3.16 8.62 7.39
N SER A 111 -3.57 9.72 6.79
CA SER A 111 -4.97 10.10 6.57
C SER A 111 -5.16 10.86 5.26
N GLU A 112 -6.34 10.71 4.65
CA GLU A 112 -6.80 11.51 3.52
C GLU A 112 -8.27 11.88 3.72
N GLY A 113 -8.56 13.16 3.58
CA GLY A 113 -9.90 13.70 3.74
C GLY A 113 -9.93 15.21 3.60
N SER A 114 -11.11 15.77 3.77
CA SER A 114 -11.34 17.21 3.85
C SER A 114 -11.43 17.64 5.31
N LEU A 115 -10.78 18.76 5.65
CA LEU A 115 -11.03 19.42 6.93
C LEU A 115 -12.32 20.27 6.83
N PRO A 116 -13.14 20.31 7.89
CA PRO A 116 -14.26 21.24 7.94
C PRO A 116 -13.76 22.69 7.86
N PRO A 117 -14.53 23.60 7.24
CA PRO A 117 -14.17 25.01 7.22
C PRO A 117 -14.18 25.59 8.64
N ILE A 118 -13.24 26.51 8.91
CA ILE A 118 -13.19 27.20 10.19
C ILE A 118 -14.31 28.25 10.22
N GLU A 119 -15.26 28.09 11.12
CA GLU A 119 -16.31 29.09 11.34
C GLU A 119 -15.79 30.24 12.22
N THR A 120 -15.85 31.46 11.69
CA THR A 120 -15.66 32.70 12.45
C THR A 120 -17.00 33.32 12.78
N LYS A 121 -17.30 33.53 14.07
CA LYS A 121 -18.50 34.24 14.54
C LYS A 121 -18.09 35.49 15.31
N ALA A 122 -18.75 36.61 15.04
CA ALA A 122 -18.58 37.83 15.83
C ALA A 122 -19.36 37.69 17.15
N SER A 123 -18.69 37.89 18.28
CA SER A 123 -19.27 37.92 19.62
C SER A 123 -18.89 39.24 20.28
N GLY A 124 -19.81 40.21 20.24
CA GLY A 124 -19.51 41.57 20.65
C GLY A 124 -18.37 42.18 19.82
N ASP A 125 -17.35 42.69 20.50
CA ASP A 125 -16.17 43.32 19.89
C ASP A 125 -15.02 42.32 19.58
N ARG A 126 -15.33 41.01 19.54
CA ARG A 126 -14.35 39.94 19.29
C ARG A 126 -14.81 39.00 18.20
N LEU A 127 -13.86 38.57 17.37
CA LEU A 127 -14.05 37.46 16.44
C LEU A 127 -13.64 36.16 17.14
N VAL A 128 -14.58 35.23 17.25
CA VAL A 128 -14.36 33.91 17.83
C VAL A 128 -14.25 32.90 16.68
N THR A 129 -13.14 32.18 16.63
CA THR A 129 -12.93 31.04 15.73
C THR A 129 -13.17 29.75 16.50
N SER A 130 -14.02 28.88 15.98
CA SER A 130 -14.25 27.56 16.56
C SER A 130 -13.62 26.49 15.66
N LEU A 131 -12.80 25.63 16.25
CA LEU A 131 -12.40 24.35 15.65
C LEU A 131 -13.39 23.31 16.19
N LEU A 132 -14.34 22.89 15.35
CA LEU A 132 -15.18 21.72 15.61
C LEU A 132 -14.44 20.46 15.17
#